data_AF-A0A243RCJ7-F1
#
_entry.id   AF-A0A243RCJ7-F1
#
_cell.length_a   1.000
_cell.length_b   1.000
_cell.length_c   1.000
_cell.angle_alpha   90.00
_cell.angle_beta   90.00
_cell.angle_gamma   90.00
#
_symmetry.space_group_name_H-M   'P 1'
#
loop_
_entity.id
_entity.type
_entity.pdbx_description
1 polymer ?
#
loop_
_entity_poly.entity_id
_entity_poly.type
_entity_poly.pdbx_seq_one_letter_code
_entity_poly.pdbx_strand_id
1 'polypeptide(L)'
;MTLFVYRSHYEGPLSKRVRHLPDATVLDWFRRGWVAVVEEGHDTDAWIVAELGGPVYGFGTIFDAARREGLAAPGTWQELRDLLQRHLYVEGEVQADGLSVRVLTDDDEVELAYFFFDDSLVRTRADRLAYLVHDGWPLPETTGGAAGPFTPPVPVEELAPARPGGEGVTYAVLLTFCDSESISWLAPRSFPGIRLPELAAHLRELEPRGDDWPSELLALRALTAPGDDGIEPALSRCNRWPDLEQPLIGDHRSLHEGSMRALESAGLEQGRDPDRTLIRHSRHLAQMSIHMNDFFGHQQWFLFDDVWAAGNADLAGSLLRYAHGWDPLGAG
;
A
#
# COMPACT_ATOMS: atom_id res chain seq x y z
N MET A 1 13.67 9.38 -18.52
CA MET A 1 12.29 9.49 -18.02
C MET A 1 12.36 9.21 -16.55
N THR A 2 11.63 10.01 -15.79
CA THR A 2 11.59 9.94 -14.33
C THR A 2 10.19 9.51 -13.94
N LEU A 3 10.05 8.85 -12.80
CA LEU A 3 8.76 8.44 -12.28
C LEU A 3 8.57 9.03 -10.88
N PHE A 4 7.40 9.60 -10.65
CA PHE A 4 6.96 10.09 -9.36
C PHE A 4 5.89 9.15 -8.79
N VAL A 5 6.00 8.84 -7.49
CA VAL A 5 4.96 8.13 -6.75
C VAL A 5 4.63 8.92 -5.48
N TYR A 6 3.35 9.14 -5.22
CA TYR A 6 2.84 9.63 -3.94
C TYR A 6 2.03 8.52 -3.28
N ARG A 7 2.50 7.98 -2.17
CA ARG A 7 1.79 7.05 -1.29
C ARG A 7 1.01 7.88 -0.27
N SER A 8 -0.32 7.81 -0.38
CA SER A 8 -1.24 8.58 0.45
C SER A 8 -2.63 7.94 0.41
N HIS A 9 -3.30 7.88 1.56
CA HIS A 9 -4.67 7.37 1.64
C HIS A 9 -5.68 8.22 0.86
N TYR A 10 -5.36 9.49 0.59
CA TYR A 10 -6.20 10.39 -0.20
C TYR A 10 -6.27 10.05 -1.70
N GLU A 11 -5.43 9.12 -2.16
CA GLU A 11 -5.39 8.71 -3.56
C GLU A 11 -6.40 7.58 -3.84
N GLY A 12 -6.48 7.16 -5.10
CA GLY A 12 -7.44 6.16 -5.56
C GLY A 12 -7.28 4.76 -4.96
N PRO A 13 -7.83 3.71 -5.61
CA PRO A 13 -7.95 2.36 -5.05
C PRO A 13 -6.67 1.65 -4.57
N LEU A 14 -5.49 2.17 -4.89
CA LEU A 14 -4.20 1.64 -4.44
C LEU A 14 -3.50 2.54 -3.41
N SER A 15 -4.18 3.58 -2.92
CA SER A 15 -3.66 4.62 -2.02
C SER A 15 -2.31 5.18 -2.49
N LYS A 16 -2.18 5.34 -3.81
CA LYS A 16 -1.04 5.99 -4.44
C LYS A 16 -1.36 6.61 -5.78
N ARG A 17 -0.61 7.66 -6.11
CA ARG A 17 -0.58 8.32 -7.41
C ARG A 17 0.76 8.08 -8.08
N VAL A 18 0.75 7.59 -9.31
CA VAL A 18 1.97 7.37 -10.12
C VAL A 18 1.95 8.31 -11.32
N ARG A 19 3.09 8.95 -11.60
CA ARG A 19 3.26 9.89 -12.73
C ARG A 19 4.57 9.64 -13.44
N HIS A 20 4.50 9.58 -14.76
CA HIS A 20 5.69 9.62 -15.61
C HIS A 20 6.03 11.07 -15.92
N LEU A 21 7.28 11.43 -15.67
CA LEU A 21 7.83 12.77 -15.83
C LEU A 21 8.77 12.78 -17.05
N PRO A 22 8.80 13.90 -17.80
CA PRO A 22 9.47 13.94 -19.10
C PRO A 22 10.99 13.93 -18.99
N ASP A 23 11.55 14.32 -17.85
CA ASP A 23 12.98 14.54 -17.67
C ASP A 23 13.80 13.25 -17.71
N ALA A 24 15.08 13.38 -18.07
CA ALA A 24 15.99 12.24 -18.18
C ALA A 24 16.32 11.65 -16.81
N THR A 25 16.53 12.53 -15.82
CA THR A 25 16.90 12.19 -14.45
C THR A 25 16.03 12.96 -13.44
N VAL A 26 15.97 12.48 -12.20
CA VAL A 26 15.34 13.21 -11.08
C VAL A 26 15.99 14.57 -10.87
N LEU A 27 17.33 14.67 -10.93
CA LEU A 27 18.04 15.94 -10.74
C LEU A 27 17.64 16.98 -11.80
N ASP A 28 17.47 16.56 -13.06
CA ASP A 28 17.01 17.45 -14.13
C ASP A 28 15.58 17.94 -13.91
N TRP A 29 14.70 17.08 -13.37
CA TRP A 29 13.34 17.49 -13.00
C TRP A 29 13.34 18.59 -11.92
N PHE A 30 14.16 18.44 -10.87
CA PHE A 30 14.29 19.48 -9.84
C PHE A 30 14.83 20.79 -10.39
N ARG A 31 15.85 20.74 -11.27
CA ARG A 31 16.38 21.94 -11.94
C ARG A 31 15.33 22.65 -12.78
N ARG A 32 14.51 21.90 -13.50
CA ARG A 32 13.40 22.47 -14.29
C ARG A 32 12.37 23.14 -13.38
N GLY A 33 12.07 22.56 -12.22
CA GLY A 33 11.25 23.21 -11.19
C GLY A 33 11.86 24.51 -10.68
N TRP A 34 13.19 24.55 -10.48
CA TRP A 34 13.90 25.78 -10.13
C TRP A 34 13.72 26.87 -11.18
N VAL A 35 13.91 26.55 -12.46
CA VAL A 35 13.70 27.52 -13.55
C VAL A 35 12.26 28.03 -13.54
N ALA A 36 11.28 27.12 -13.54
CA ALA A 36 9.87 27.46 -13.61
C ALA A 36 9.40 28.31 -12.40
N VAL A 37 9.75 27.90 -11.18
CA VAL A 37 9.25 28.51 -9.96
C VAL A 37 10.14 29.66 -9.52
N VAL A 38 11.45 29.48 -9.47
CA VAL A 38 12.37 30.49 -8.91
C VAL A 38 12.71 31.59 -9.93
N GLU A 39 13.00 31.23 -11.19
CA GLU A 39 13.45 32.18 -12.20
C GLU A 39 12.28 32.82 -12.97
N GLU A 40 11.32 32.01 -13.41
CA GLU A 40 10.15 32.45 -14.20
C GLU A 40 8.98 32.92 -13.32
N GLY A 41 8.99 32.58 -12.03
CA GLY A 41 8.00 33.06 -11.07
C GLY A 41 6.63 32.38 -11.16
N HIS A 42 6.56 31.14 -11.66
CA HIS A 42 5.31 30.38 -11.65
C HIS A 42 4.82 30.10 -10.23
N ASP A 43 3.50 30.12 -10.01
CA ASP A 43 2.93 29.71 -8.72
C ASP A 43 3.36 28.28 -8.36
N THR A 44 3.91 28.11 -7.15
CA THR A 44 4.57 26.86 -6.73
C THR A 44 3.56 25.71 -6.68
N ASP A 45 2.40 25.93 -6.06
CA ASP A 45 1.36 24.93 -5.89
C ASP A 45 0.74 24.55 -7.23
N ALA A 46 0.42 25.54 -8.07
CA ALA A 46 -0.12 25.29 -9.40
C ALA A 46 0.86 24.51 -10.29
N TRP A 47 2.16 24.80 -10.20
CA TRP A 47 3.19 24.07 -10.94
C TRP A 47 3.30 22.61 -10.46
N ILE A 48 3.30 22.38 -9.14
CA ILE A 48 3.31 21.03 -8.56
C ILE A 48 2.08 20.24 -8.98
N VAL A 49 0.88 20.83 -8.89
CA VAL A 49 -0.36 20.17 -9.28
C VAL A 49 -0.34 19.79 -10.76
N ALA A 50 0.16 20.67 -11.63
CA ALA A 50 0.26 20.41 -13.06
C ALA A 50 1.24 19.27 -13.40
N GLU A 51 2.40 19.24 -12.75
CA GLU A 51 3.44 18.23 -12.99
C GLU A 51 3.11 16.88 -12.35
N LEU A 52 2.79 16.89 -11.06
CA LEU A 52 2.63 15.71 -10.22
C LEU A 52 1.20 15.19 -10.15
N GLY A 53 0.25 15.87 -10.82
CA GLY A 53 -1.14 15.45 -10.94
C GLY A 53 -1.99 15.71 -9.69
N GLY A 54 -1.52 16.54 -8.76
CA GLY A 54 -2.20 16.91 -7.53
C GLY A 54 -1.25 17.51 -6.50
N PRO A 55 -1.77 18.00 -5.36
CA PRO A 55 -0.92 18.51 -4.28
C PRO A 55 -0.07 17.39 -3.68
N VAL A 56 1.08 17.76 -3.11
CA VAL A 56 1.98 16.87 -2.38
C VAL A 56 2.39 17.58 -1.11
N TYR A 57 2.02 17.01 0.03
CA TYR A 57 2.19 17.66 1.33
C TYR A 57 3.66 18.04 1.58
N GLY A 58 3.88 19.27 2.04
CA GLY A 58 5.21 19.83 2.33
C GLY A 58 6.11 20.08 1.12
N PHE A 59 5.86 19.46 -0.04
CA PHE A 59 6.83 19.42 -1.13
C PHE A 59 7.15 20.79 -1.74
N GLY A 60 6.18 21.71 -1.82
CA GLY A 60 6.39 23.05 -2.38
C GLY A 60 7.41 23.91 -1.62
N THR A 61 7.63 23.61 -0.34
CA THR A 61 8.49 24.42 0.54
C THR A 61 9.94 24.53 0.06
N ILE A 62 10.45 23.53 -0.68
CA ILE A 62 11.80 23.58 -1.25
C ILE A 62 11.95 24.69 -2.29
N PHE A 63 10.95 24.86 -3.16
CA PHE A 63 10.97 25.89 -4.20
C PHE A 63 10.63 27.27 -3.62
N ASP A 64 9.73 27.32 -2.63
CA ASP A 64 9.41 28.56 -1.94
C ASP A 64 10.61 29.10 -1.16
N ALA A 65 11.35 28.23 -0.45
CA ALA A 65 12.59 28.58 0.20
C ALA A 65 13.64 29.03 -0.83
N ALA A 66 13.78 28.32 -1.94
CA ALA A 66 14.70 28.70 -3.01
C ALA A 66 14.42 30.10 -3.58
N ARG A 67 13.16 30.43 -3.82
CA ARG A 67 12.74 31.77 -4.26
C ARG A 67 12.97 32.82 -3.19
N ARG A 68 12.53 32.55 -1.96
CA ARG A 68 12.63 33.48 -0.83
C ARG A 68 14.07 33.83 -0.47
N GLU A 69 14.96 32.85 -0.54
CA GLU A 69 16.35 32.95 -0.07
C GLU A 69 17.37 33.12 -1.22
N GLY A 70 16.92 33.05 -2.48
CA GLY A 70 17.78 33.17 -3.65
C GLY A 70 18.75 31.99 -3.80
N LEU A 71 18.29 30.77 -3.50
CA LEU A 71 19.12 29.56 -3.58
C LEU A 71 19.33 29.15 -5.04
N ALA A 72 20.57 28.85 -5.40
CA ALA A 72 20.90 28.33 -6.73
C ALA A 72 20.31 26.93 -6.93
N ALA A 73 19.96 26.60 -8.18
CA ALA A 73 19.54 25.26 -8.55
C ALA A 73 20.68 24.24 -8.31
N PRO A 74 20.38 23.02 -7.84
CA PRO A 74 21.42 22.03 -7.55
C PRO A 74 22.17 21.60 -8.82
N GLY A 75 23.48 21.76 -8.80
CA GLY A 75 24.44 21.28 -9.79
C GLY A 75 24.82 19.79 -9.61
N THR A 76 24.61 19.24 -8.42
CA THR A 76 24.93 17.84 -8.11
C THR A 76 23.86 17.19 -7.23
N TRP A 77 23.89 15.85 -7.15
CA TRP A 77 23.05 15.09 -6.22
C TRP A 77 23.35 15.40 -4.75
N GLN A 78 24.61 15.71 -4.41
CA GLN A 78 24.96 16.13 -3.07
C GLN A 78 24.32 17.48 -2.74
N GLU A 79 24.37 18.43 -3.66
CA GLU A 79 23.71 19.73 -3.48
C GLU A 79 22.19 19.60 -3.40
N LEU A 80 21.57 18.74 -4.22
CA LEU A 80 20.14 18.46 -4.12
C LEU A 80 19.78 17.88 -2.75
N ARG A 81 20.53 16.87 -2.29
CA ARG A 81 20.35 16.28 -0.96
C ARG A 81 20.43 17.35 0.13
N ASP A 82 21.47 18.18 0.10
CA ASP A 82 21.70 19.20 1.10
C ASP A 82 20.60 20.27 1.10
N LEU A 83 20.05 20.60 -0.07
CA LEU A 83 18.93 21.53 -0.20
C LEU A 83 17.64 20.93 0.36
N LEU A 84 17.33 19.67 -0.01
CA LEU A 84 16.14 18.98 0.50
C LEU A 84 16.20 18.85 2.03
N GLN A 85 17.31 18.40 2.59
CA GLN A 85 17.46 18.26 4.05
C GLN A 85 17.33 19.56 4.83
N ARG A 86 17.64 20.71 4.22
CA ARG A 86 17.62 22.02 4.88
C ARG A 86 16.33 22.80 4.69
N HIS A 87 15.64 22.59 3.58
CA HIS A 87 14.56 23.47 3.14
C HIS A 87 13.26 22.77 2.79
N LEU A 88 13.25 21.44 2.66
CA LEU A 88 12.03 20.67 2.49
C LEU A 88 11.37 20.48 3.87
N TYR A 89 10.14 20.95 4.00
CA TYR A 89 9.30 20.68 5.15
C TYR A 89 8.79 19.25 5.09
N VAL A 90 9.21 18.44 6.07
CA VAL A 90 8.77 17.06 6.30
C VAL A 90 8.82 16.79 7.80
N GLU A 91 7.96 15.90 8.26
CA GLU A 91 7.99 15.39 9.65
C GLU A 91 8.85 14.12 9.79
N GLY A 92 9.30 13.53 8.67
CA GLY A 92 10.05 12.28 8.64
C GLY A 92 11.42 12.39 7.97
N GLU A 93 11.77 11.33 7.24
CA GLU A 93 13.09 11.18 6.63
C GLU A 93 13.14 11.67 5.18
N VAL A 94 14.31 12.21 4.80
CA VAL A 94 14.63 12.52 3.39
C VAL A 94 15.87 11.74 2.98
N GLN A 95 15.69 10.87 1.99
CA GLN A 95 16.75 10.13 1.33
C GLN A 95 16.88 10.64 -0.10
N ALA A 96 18.09 10.98 -0.52
CA ALA A 96 18.39 11.34 -1.90
C ALA A 96 19.69 10.66 -2.31
N ASP A 97 19.67 9.87 -3.38
CA ASP A 97 20.82 9.19 -3.96
C ASP A 97 20.88 9.41 -5.46
N GLY A 98 21.93 8.92 -6.13
CA GLY A 98 22.20 9.23 -7.53
C GLY A 98 21.11 8.86 -8.54
N LEU A 99 20.04 8.17 -8.12
CA LEU A 99 18.95 7.71 -8.96
C LEU A 99 17.56 7.95 -8.35
N SER A 100 17.46 8.49 -7.13
CA SER A 100 16.19 8.64 -6.45
C SER A 100 16.15 9.73 -5.38
N VAL A 101 14.95 10.25 -5.14
CA VAL A 101 14.57 10.99 -3.93
C VAL A 101 13.42 10.24 -3.29
N ARG A 102 13.49 9.99 -1.98
CA ARG A 102 12.48 9.26 -1.21
C ARG A 102 12.24 10.01 0.08
N VAL A 103 10.99 10.30 0.36
CA VAL A 103 10.60 11.15 1.48
C VAL A 103 9.49 10.48 2.27
N LEU A 104 9.66 10.43 3.58
CA LEU A 104 8.63 10.11 4.56
C LEU A 104 8.19 11.41 5.24
N THR A 105 6.89 11.59 5.41
CA THR A 105 6.30 12.69 6.16
C THR A 105 4.97 12.25 6.77
N ASP A 106 4.38 13.10 7.57
CA ASP A 106 3.02 12.99 8.08
C ASP A 106 2.33 14.33 7.80
N ASP A 107 1.01 14.33 7.62
CA ASP A 107 0.19 15.54 7.49
C ASP A 107 -0.70 15.83 8.71
N ASP A 108 -0.34 15.26 9.85
CA ASP A 108 -1.04 15.26 11.14
C ASP A 108 -2.25 14.30 11.19
N GLU A 109 -2.70 13.77 10.05
CA GLU A 109 -3.81 12.83 9.98
C GLU A 109 -3.34 11.41 9.64
N VAL A 110 -2.41 11.25 8.68
CA VAL A 110 -1.82 9.97 8.30
C VAL A 110 -0.38 10.11 7.81
N GLU A 111 0.40 9.04 7.98
CA GLU A 111 1.71 8.95 7.34
C GLU A 111 1.62 8.95 5.79
N LEU A 112 2.56 9.68 5.17
CA LEU A 112 2.65 9.88 3.73
C LEU A 112 4.08 9.59 3.26
N ALA A 113 4.22 9.11 2.03
CA ALA A 113 5.54 9.03 1.41
C ALA A 113 5.50 9.43 -0.05
N TYR A 114 6.55 10.08 -0.54
CA TYR A 114 6.69 10.34 -1.97
C TYR A 114 8.09 10.04 -2.47
N PHE A 115 8.14 9.67 -3.74
CA PHE A 115 9.30 9.11 -4.38
C PHE A 115 9.47 9.69 -5.77
N PHE A 116 10.71 10.00 -6.12
CA PHE A 116 11.16 10.25 -7.48
C PHE A 116 12.20 9.18 -7.82
N PHE A 117 12.04 8.52 -8.96
CA PHE A 117 12.93 7.48 -9.43
C PHE A 117 13.34 7.71 -10.87
N ASP A 118 14.62 7.53 -11.17
CA ASP A 118 15.06 7.34 -12.55
C ASP A 118 14.48 6.01 -13.08
N ASP A 119 14.02 6.00 -14.34
CA ASP A 119 13.47 4.81 -15.00
C ASP A 119 14.46 3.62 -15.02
N SER A 120 15.76 3.91 -15.05
CA SER A 120 16.81 2.88 -14.95
C SER A 120 16.77 2.12 -13.63
N LEU A 121 16.45 2.80 -12.52
CA LEU A 121 16.33 2.20 -11.20
C LEU A 121 15.09 1.31 -11.12
N VAL A 122 13.95 1.80 -11.63
CA VAL A 122 12.69 1.03 -11.67
C VAL A 122 12.88 -0.29 -12.41
N ARG A 123 13.56 -0.27 -13.58
CA ARG A 123 13.83 -1.49 -14.36
C ARG A 123 14.79 -2.46 -13.67
N THR A 124 15.79 -1.96 -12.95
CA THR A 124 16.84 -2.79 -12.35
C THR A 124 16.49 -3.29 -10.94
N ARG A 125 15.46 -2.71 -10.32
CA ARG A 125 14.99 -3.01 -8.95
C ARG A 125 13.50 -3.34 -8.93
N ALA A 126 13.01 -4.05 -9.96
CA ALA A 126 11.62 -4.47 -10.07
C ALA A 126 11.19 -5.30 -8.84
N ASP A 127 12.09 -6.12 -8.30
CA ASP A 127 11.92 -6.89 -7.05
C ASP A 127 11.54 -6.05 -5.82
N ARG A 128 11.75 -4.73 -5.89
CA ARG A 128 11.46 -3.76 -4.83
C ARG A 128 10.36 -2.78 -5.21
N LEU A 129 10.30 -2.39 -6.49
CA LEU A 129 9.52 -1.24 -6.94
C LEU A 129 8.25 -1.63 -7.71
N ALA A 130 8.10 -2.89 -8.16
CA ALA A 130 7.02 -3.29 -9.05
C ALA A 130 5.60 -2.93 -8.53
N TYR A 131 5.30 -3.12 -7.24
CA TYR A 131 4.01 -2.70 -6.67
C TYR A 131 3.92 -1.19 -6.47
N LEU A 132 5.01 -0.55 -6.03
CA LEU A 132 5.03 0.88 -5.77
C LEU A 132 4.74 1.69 -7.03
N VAL A 133 5.28 1.28 -8.18
CA VAL A 133 5.07 1.97 -9.47
C VAL A 133 3.86 1.46 -10.26
N HIS A 134 3.15 0.46 -9.75
CA HIS A 134 1.95 -0.06 -10.39
C HIS A 134 0.80 0.94 -10.25
N ASP A 135 0.29 1.44 -11.37
CA ASP A 135 -0.63 2.58 -11.41
C ASP A 135 -2.10 2.21 -11.63
N GLY A 136 -2.41 0.93 -11.85
CA GLY A 136 -3.74 0.46 -12.22
C GLY A 136 -4.35 -0.51 -11.22
N TRP A 137 -5.64 -0.34 -10.91
CA TRP A 137 -6.43 -1.43 -10.34
C TRP A 137 -7.10 -2.23 -11.48
N PRO A 138 -7.18 -3.58 -11.41
CA PRO A 138 -6.64 -4.46 -10.37
C PRO A 138 -5.20 -4.94 -10.62
N LEU A 139 -4.58 -5.56 -9.60
CA LEU A 139 -3.36 -6.35 -9.80
C LEU A 139 -3.62 -7.50 -10.80
N PRO A 140 -2.62 -7.91 -11.59
CA PRO A 140 -2.77 -8.95 -12.62
C PRO A 140 -3.15 -10.31 -12.02
N GLU A 141 -4.20 -10.93 -12.56
CA GLU A 141 -4.68 -12.25 -12.15
C GLU A 141 -3.84 -13.40 -12.73
N THR A 142 -3.07 -13.13 -13.79
CA THR A 142 -2.29 -14.14 -14.49
C THR A 142 -1.18 -14.68 -13.61
N THR A 143 -1.10 -15.99 -13.49
CA THR A 143 0.09 -16.66 -12.95
C THR A 143 1.12 -16.77 -14.09
N GLY A 144 2.20 -15.99 -14.00
CA GLY A 144 3.33 -16.18 -14.92
C GLY A 144 3.85 -17.62 -14.85
N GLY A 145 4.40 -18.13 -15.95
CA GLY A 145 4.91 -19.51 -16.04
C GLY A 145 6.22 -19.78 -15.28
N ALA A 146 6.43 -19.14 -14.14
CA ALA A 146 7.64 -19.30 -13.33
C ALA A 146 7.67 -20.69 -12.67
N ALA A 147 8.83 -21.33 -12.71
CA ALA A 147 8.98 -22.75 -12.35
C ALA A 147 9.54 -23.00 -10.94
N GLY A 148 9.60 -21.98 -10.07
CA GLY A 148 10.28 -22.07 -8.78
C GLY A 148 9.42 -21.64 -7.59
N PRO A 149 9.78 -22.04 -6.35
CA PRO A 149 9.08 -21.61 -5.14
C PRO A 149 9.30 -20.11 -4.91
N PHE A 150 8.25 -19.43 -4.43
CA PHE A 150 8.36 -18.05 -3.97
C PHE A 150 8.97 -18.01 -2.56
N THR A 151 9.87 -17.06 -2.33
CA THR A 151 10.43 -16.78 -1.00
C THR A 151 10.17 -15.31 -0.66
N PRO A 152 9.42 -15.00 0.41
CA PRO A 152 9.18 -13.64 0.85
C PRO A 152 10.50 -12.88 1.06
N PRO A 153 10.62 -11.66 0.53
CA PRO A 153 11.87 -10.90 0.62
C PRO A 153 12.00 -10.08 1.92
N VAL A 154 11.00 -10.19 2.80
CA VAL A 154 10.89 -9.58 4.13
C VAL A 154 10.28 -10.61 5.08
N PRO A 155 10.46 -10.47 6.41
CA PRO A 155 9.75 -11.29 7.38
C PRO A 155 8.23 -11.24 7.16
N VAL A 156 7.58 -12.38 7.31
CA VAL A 156 6.12 -12.54 7.25
C VAL A 156 5.72 -13.30 8.50
N GLU A 157 4.73 -12.80 9.23
CA GLU A 157 4.30 -13.39 10.49
C GLU A 157 3.31 -14.55 10.22
N GLU A 158 3.62 -15.71 10.76
CA GLU A 158 2.75 -16.89 10.66
C GLU A 158 1.60 -16.78 11.67
N LEU A 159 0.36 -16.75 11.20
CA LEU A 159 -0.81 -16.63 12.08
C LEU A 159 -1.21 -17.95 12.75
N ALA A 160 -0.75 -19.07 12.20
CA ALA A 160 -1.00 -20.40 12.69
C ALA A 160 0.14 -21.35 12.26
N PRO A 161 0.42 -22.41 13.04
CA PRO A 161 1.32 -23.46 12.60
C PRO A 161 0.85 -24.09 11.29
N ALA A 162 1.80 -24.51 10.45
CA ALA A 162 1.49 -25.20 9.21
C ALA A 162 0.55 -26.40 9.43
N ARG A 163 -0.50 -26.50 8.60
CA ARG A 163 -1.39 -27.66 8.63
C ARG A 163 -0.60 -28.93 8.31
N PRO A 164 -0.66 -29.99 9.11
CA PRO A 164 0.00 -31.25 8.78
C PRO A 164 -0.46 -31.79 7.42
N GLY A 165 0.48 -31.95 6.48
CA GLY A 165 0.20 -32.39 5.11
C GLY A 165 -0.44 -31.35 4.20
N GLY A 166 -0.61 -30.10 4.67
CA GLY A 166 -1.02 -28.97 3.85
C GLY A 166 0.10 -28.52 2.91
N GLU A 167 -0.28 -28.03 1.73
CA GLU A 167 0.67 -27.55 0.71
C GLU A 167 0.50 -26.05 0.47
N GLY A 168 1.59 -25.40 0.04
CA GLY A 168 1.58 -23.98 -0.31
C GLY A 168 1.50 -23.05 0.90
N VAL A 169 1.23 -21.79 0.62
CA VAL A 169 1.09 -20.75 1.63
C VAL A 169 0.24 -19.62 1.07
N THR A 170 -0.66 -19.08 1.89
CA THR A 170 -1.42 -17.87 1.57
C THR A 170 -0.83 -16.72 2.35
N TYR A 171 -0.53 -15.62 1.65
CA TYR A 171 -0.09 -14.36 2.22
C TYR A 171 -1.27 -13.41 2.33
N ALA A 172 -1.31 -12.65 3.42
CA ALA A 172 -2.24 -11.56 3.62
C ALA A 172 -1.46 -10.25 3.84
N VAL A 173 -1.74 -9.27 3.00
CA VAL A 173 -1.20 -7.91 3.08
C VAL A 173 -2.35 -6.96 3.27
N LEU A 174 -2.37 -6.30 4.44
CA LEU A 174 -3.41 -5.37 4.85
C LEU A 174 -2.79 -3.98 4.89
N LEU A 175 -3.18 -3.13 3.94
CA LEU A 175 -2.78 -1.73 3.85
C LEU A 175 -3.94 -0.88 4.37
N THR A 176 -4.12 -0.92 5.68
CA THR A 176 -5.13 -0.19 6.43
C THR A 176 -4.44 0.92 7.25
N PHE A 177 -5.19 1.73 7.98
CA PHE A 177 -4.63 2.71 8.91
C PHE A 177 -5.51 2.80 10.16
N CYS A 178 -4.91 3.17 11.29
CA CYS A 178 -5.56 3.32 12.59
C CYS A 178 -4.85 4.42 13.37
N ASP A 179 -5.59 5.37 13.96
CA ASP A 179 -5.03 6.45 14.80
C ASP A 179 -3.76 7.12 14.20
N SER A 180 -3.84 7.50 12.92
CA SER A 180 -2.77 8.12 12.13
C SER A 180 -1.60 7.23 11.70
N GLU A 181 -1.44 6.04 12.29
CA GLU A 181 -0.47 5.03 11.84
C GLU A 181 -1.00 4.35 10.57
N SER A 182 -0.22 4.39 9.47
CA SER A 182 -0.67 3.89 8.17
C SER A 182 0.42 3.22 7.35
N ILE A 183 1.68 3.57 7.60
CA ILE A 183 2.83 2.96 6.94
C ILE A 183 3.48 1.98 7.90
N SER A 184 3.44 0.70 7.53
CA SER A 184 4.18 -0.36 8.23
C SER A 184 3.71 -0.72 9.64
N TRP A 185 2.52 -0.27 10.02
CA TRP A 185 1.91 -0.64 11.30
C TRP A 185 1.45 -2.11 11.33
N LEU A 186 0.99 -2.67 10.20
CA LEU A 186 0.67 -4.10 10.07
C LEU A 186 1.70 -4.86 9.23
N ALA A 187 2.41 -5.77 9.88
CA ALA A 187 3.30 -6.71 9.21
C ALA A 187 2.50 -7.67 8.29
N PRO A 188 3.05 -8.05 7.12
CA PRO A 188 2.48 -9.10 6.30
C PRO A 188 2.28 -10.39 7.07
N ARG A 189 1.17 -11.07 6.81
CA ARG A 189 0.80 -12.33 7.47
C ARG A 189 0.83 -13.50 6.51
N SER A 190 0.97 -14.71 7.05
CA SER A 190 0.87 -15.94 6.28
C SER A 190 0.08 -17.05 6.97
N PHE A 191 -0.47 -17.92 6.13
CA PHE A 191 -1.13 -19.18 6.47
C PHE A 191 -0.35 -20.34 5.83
N PRO A 192 0.66 -20.89 6.52
CA PRO A 192 1.47 -21.97 5.98
C PRO A 192 0.64 -23.26 5.77
N GLY A 193 0.86 -23.94 4.65
CA GLY A 193 0.16 -25.17 4.27
C GLY A 193 -1.27 -24.96 3.77
N ILE A 194 -1.64 -23.72 3.44
CA ILE A 194 -2.99 -23.34 2.98
C ILE A 194 -2.84 -22.50 1.71
N ARG A 195 -3.45 -22.93 0.61
CA ARG A 195 -3.61 -22.09 -0.60
C ARG A 195 -4.90 -21.28 -0.55
N LEU A 196 -4.98 -20.23 -1.37
CA LEU A 196 -6.10 -19.29 -1.32
C LEU A 196 -7.48 -19.96 -1.48
N PRO A 197 -7.67 -20.97 -2.36
CA PRO A 197 -8.95 -21.69 -2.45
C PRO A 197 -9.38 -22.40 -1.15
N GLU A 198 -8.42 -22.73 -0.29
CA GLU A 198 -8.65 -23.43 0.98
C GLU A 198 -8.84 -22.47 2.16
N LEU A 199 -8.54 -21.18 1.97
CA LEU A 199 -8.51 -20.18 3.03
C LEU A 199 -9.85 -20.07 3.76
N ALA A 200 -10.97 -20.05 3.04
CA ALA A 200 -12.29 -19.94 3.65
C ALA A 200 -12.59 -21.11 4.61
N ALA A 201 -12.28 -22.34 4.21
CA ALA A 201 -12.43 -23.51 5.07
C ALA A 201 -11.50 -23.43 6.30
N HIS A 202 -10.25 -23.01 6.08
CA HIS A 202 -9.28 -22.87 7.15
C HIS A 202 -9.70 -21.84 8.20
N LEU A 203 -10.16 -20.65 7.78
CA LEU A 203 -10.59 -19.59 8.71
C LEU A 203 -11.73 -20.05 9.64
N ARG A 204 -12.64 -20.90 9.16
CA ARG A 204 -13.73 -21.45 9.98
C ARG A 204 -13.24 -22.39 11.07
N GLU A 205 -12.21 -23.18 10.79
CA GLU A 205 -11.66 -24.18 11.71
C GLU A 205 -10.65 -23.58 12.69
N LEU A 206 -10.01 -22.48 12.30
CA LEU A 206 -8.94 -21.88 13.06
C LEU A 206 -9.48 -21.12 14.28
N GLU A 207 -8.82 -21.30 15.43
CA GLU A 207 -9.08 -20.53 16.64
C GLU A 207 -7.94 -19.52 16.84
N PRO A 208 -8.20 -18.20 16.65
CA PRO A 208 -7.25 -17.15 16.99
C PRO A 208 -6.81 -17.28 18.45
N ARG A 209 -5.50 -17.15 18.71
CA ARG A 209 -4.94 -17.18 20.06
C ARG A 209 -4.34 -15.81 20.37
N GLY A 210 -4.75 -15.22 21.50
CA GLY A 210 -4.24 -13.93 21.95
C GLY A 210 -4.71 -12.75 21.09
N ASP A 211 -4.06 -11.62 21.28
CA ASP A 211 -4.38 -10.35 20.62
C ASP A 211 -3.56 -10.13 19.32
N ASP A 212 -2.90 -11.18 18.83
CA ASP A 212 -1.94 -11.10 17.71
C ASP A 212 -2.60 -11.06 16.32
N TRP A 213 -3.93 -11.16 16.27
CA TRP A 213 -4.70 -11.22 15.03
C TRP A 213 -5.18 -9.84 14.60
N PRO A 214 -4.86 -9.39 13.36
CA PRO A 214 -5.44 -8.17 12.81
C PRO A 214 -6.98 -8.26 12.77
N SER A 215 -7.65 -7.18 13.18
CA SER A 215 -9.10 -7.13 13.23
C SER A 215 -9.75 -7.37 11.86
N GLU A 216 -9.06 -7.00 10.78
CA GLU A 216 -9.44 -7.30 9.40
C GLU A 216 -9.60 -8.81 9.15
N LEU A 217 -8.65 -9.62 9.65
CA LEU A 217 -8.69 -11.07 9.50
C LEU A 217 -9.70 -11.72 10.45
N LEU A 218 -9.92 -11.13 11.63
CA LEU A 218 -10.99 -11.56 12.53
C LEU A 218 -12.38 -11.29 11.91
N ALA A 219 -12.57 -10.12 11.29
CA ALA A 219 -13.78 -9.80 10.54
C ALA A 219 -13.97 -10.74 9.35
N LEU A 220 -12.91 -10.98 8.57
CA LEU A 220 -12.95 -11.93 7.45
C LEU A 220 -13.34 -13.34 7.92
N ARG A 221 -12.76 -13.80 9.02
CA ARG A 221 -13.10 -15.09 9.64
C ARG A 221 -14.56 -15.14 10.07
N ALA A 222 -15.02 -14.16 10.85
CA ALA A 222 -16.40 -14.11 11.35
C ALA A 222 -17.42 -14.07 10.20
N LEU A 223 -17.09 -13.38 9.11
CA LEU A 223 -17.96 -13.22 7.96
C LEU A 223 -17.84 -14.33 6.90
N THR A 224 -16.93 -15.29 7.10
CA THR A 224 -16.84 -16.50 6.26
C THR A 224 -17.95 -17.48 6.66
N ALA A 225 -18.90 -17.71 5.76
CA ALA A 225 -20.04 -18.58 6.01
C ALA A 225 -19.67 -20.07 5.91
N PRO A 226 -20.41 -20.98 6.57
CA PRO A 226 -20.16 -22.42 6.49
C PRO A 226 -20.16 -23.02 5.07
N GLY A 227 -20.93 -22.42 4.16
CA GLY A 227 -21.03 -22.84 2.76
C GLY A 227 -20.12 -22.08 1.79
N ASP A 228 -19.22 -21.22 2.28
CA ASP A 228 -18.28 -20.51 1.40
C ASP A 228 -17.18 -21.48 0.94
N ASP A 229 -17.16 -21.76 -0.36
CA ASP A 229 -16.14 -22.57 -1.05
C ASP A 229 -14.89 -21.76 -1.43
N GLY A 230 -14.89 -20.45 -1.14
CA GLY A 230 -13.80 -19.51 -1.42
C GLY A 230 -14.01 -18.20 -0.65
N ILE A 231 -13.04 -17.29 -0.72
CA ILE A 231 -13.03 -16.11 0.16
C ILE A 231 -13.88 -14.94 -0.35
N GLU A 232 -14.23 -14.92 -1.64
CA GLU A 232 -14.96 -13.81 -2.29
C GLU A 232 -16.30 -13.44 -1.63
N PRO A 233 -17.18 -14.40 -1.27
CA PRO A 233 -18.41 -14.05 -0.55
C PRO A 233 -18.11 -13.38 0.79
N ALA A 234 -17.06 -13.81 1.50
CA ALA A 234 -16.65 -13.24 2.77
C ALA A 234 -16.18 -11.80 2.59
N LEU A 235 -15.36 -11.51 1.58
CA LEU A 235 -14.94 -10.15 1.24
C LEU A 235 -16.15 -9.25 0.93
N SER A 236 -17.13 -9.77 0.19
CA SER A 236 -18.37 -9.03 -0.11
C SER A 236 -19.17 -8.68 1.15
N ARG A 237 -19.12 -9.54 2.18
CA ARG A 237 -19.71 -9.25 3.50
C ARG A 237 -18.85 -8.28 4.31
N CYS A 238 -17.52 -8.41 4.27
CA CYS A 238 -16.59 -7.46 4.90
C CYS A 238 -16.78 -6.04 4.37
N ASN A 239 -17.09 -5.88 3.07
CA ASN A 239 -17.43 -4.59 2.48
C ASN A 239 -18.65 -3.91 3.14
N ARG A 240 -19.51 -4.67 3.80
CA ARG A 240 -20.68 -4.15 4.53
C ARG A 240 -20.51 -4.17 6.04
N TRP A 241 -19.36 -4.63 6.53
CA TRP A 241 -19.09 -4.71 7.95
C TRP A 241 -18.97 -3.30 8.54
N PRO A 242 -19.72 -2.96 9.61
CA PRO A 242 -19.87 -1.57 10.04
C PRO A 242 -18.64 -1.00 10.72
N ASP A 243 -17.86 -1.81 11.44
CA ASP A 243 -16.78 -1.36 12.33
C ASP A 243 -15.67 -2.41 12.42
N LEU A 244 -14.50 -2.11 11.83
CA LEU A 244 -13.35 -3.01 11.83
C LEU A 244 -12.58 -3.02 13.17
N GLU A 245 -12.87 -2.11 14.10
CA GLU A 245 -12.23 -2.06 15.42
C GLU A 245 -12.95 -2.96 16.44
N GLN A 246 -14.15 -3.46 16.11
CA GLN A 246 -14.88 -4.34 16.99
C GLN A 246 -14.11 -5.65 17.26
N PRO A 247 -13.83 -6.02 18.53
CA PRO A 247 -13.12 -7.25 18.84
C PRO A 247 -13.98 -8.47 18.51
N LEU A 248 -13.52 -9.30 17.58
CA LEU A 248 -14.19 -10.52 17.12
C LEU A 248 -13.43 -11.79 17.54
N ILE A 249 -13.35 -12.02 18.85
CA ILE A 249 -12.66 -13.17 19.44
C ILE A 249 -13.70 -14.18 19.96
N GLY A 250 -13.56 -15.45 19.55
CA GLY A 250 -14.42 -16.53 20.00
C GLY A 250 -14.68 -17.62 18.96
N ASP A 251 -15.60 -18.51 19.32
CA ASP A 251 -16.10 -19.58 18.46
C ASP A 251 -16.64 -19.02 17.13
N HIS A 252 -16.20 -19.62 16.01
CA HIS A 252 -16.53 -19.16 14.67
C HIS A 252 -18.04 -19.07 14.45
N ARG A 253 -18.78 -20.11 14.83
CA ARG A 253 -20.21 -20.18 14.56
C ARG A 253 -20.96 -19.08 15.29
N SER A 254 -20.68 -18.90 16.56
CA SER A 254 -21.32 -17.88 17.40
C SER A 254 -21.02 -16.47 16.89
N LEU A 255 -19.78 -16.21 16.48
CA LEU A 255 -19.37 -14.94 15.86
C LEU A 255 -20.08 -14.74 14.53
N HIS A 256 -20.12 -15.74 13.66
CA HIS A 256 -20.78 -15.64 12.36
C HIS A 256 -22.26 -15.30 12.51
N GLU A 257 -22.99 -16.03 13.37
CA GLU A 257 -24.42 -15.74 13.64
C GLU A 257 -24.64 -14.35 14.25
N GLY A 258 -23.69 -13.84 15.06
CA GLY A 258 -23.70 -12.48 15.59
C GLY A 258 -23.45 -11.42 14.52
N SER A 259 -22.39 -11.60 13.72
CA SER A 259 -21.99 -10.69 12.65
C SER A 259 -23.04 -10.59 11.55
N MET A 260 -23.69 -11.70 11.18
CA MET A 260 -24.78 -11.67 10.20
C MET A 260 -25.98 -10.84 10.69
N ARG A 261 -26.33 -10.92 11.98
CA ARG A 261 -27.36 -10.05 12.57
C ARG A 261 -26.92 -8.59 12.62
N ALA A 262 -25.65 -8.33 12.93
CA ALA A 262 -25.10 -6.99 12.91
C ALA A 262 -25.20 -6.37 11.51
N LEU A 263 -24.86 -7.11 10.44
CA LEU A 263 -25.00 -6.65 9.06
C LEU A 263 -26.44 -6.28 8.66
N GLU A 264 -27.45 -6.90 9.25
CA GLU A 264 -28.86 -6.59 9.00
C GLU A 264 -29.35 -5.34 9.73
N SER A 265 -28.74 -5.03 10.88
CA SER A 265 -29.22 -4.00 11.81
C SER A 265 -28.36 -2.73 11.88
N ALA A 266 -27.08 -2.84 11.54
CA ALA A 266 -26.12 -1.76 11.68
C ALA A 266 -26.13 -0.87 10.43
N GLY A 267 -26.06 0.44 10.66
CA GLY A 267 -25.59 1.38 9.64
C GLY A 267 -24.08 1.23 9.47
N LEU A 268 -23.58 1.59 8.30
CA LEU A 268 -22.13 1.66 8.07
C LEU A 268 -21.54 2.86 8.80
N GLU A 269 -20.23 2.81 9.04
CA GLU A 269 -19.42 3.99 9.41
C GLU A 269 -19.73 5.21 8.53
N GLN A 270 -19.68 6.39 9.14
CA GLN A 270 -20.05 7.63 8.48
C GLN A 270 -19.13 7.92 7.28
N GLY A 271 -19.72 8.07 6.09
CA GLY A 271 -19.01 8.36 4.84
C GLY A 271 -18.61 7.12 4.03
N ARG A 272 -18.76 5.92 4.60
CA ARG A 272 -18.51 4.67 3.88
C ARG A 272 -19.57 4.40 2.82
N ASP A 273 -19.11 3.95 1.65
CA ASP A 273 -19.96 3.64 0.50
C ASP A 273 -19.51 2.30 -0.11
N PRO A 274 -20.23 1.21 0.18
CA PRO A 274 -19.89 -0.12 -0.33
C PRO A 274 -19.93 -0.22 -1.85
N ASP A 275 -20.67 0.64 -2.55
CA ASP A 275 -20.76 0.62 -4.01
C ASP A 275 -19.50 1.21 -4.67
N ARG A 276 -18.68 1.93 -3.89
CA ARG A 276 -17.36 2.45 -4.29
C ARG A 276 -16.19 1.54 -3.90
N THR A 277 -16.46 0.49 -3.12
CA THR A 277 -15.47 -0.56 -2.82
C THR A 277 -15.25 -1.45 -4.04
N LEU A 278 -13.99 -1.72 -4.34
CA LEU A 278 -13.64 -2.60 -5.45
C LEU A 278 -13.23 -3.97 -4.92
N ILE A 279 -13.84 -5.04 -5.43
CA ILE A 279 -13.47 -6.42 -5.11
C ILE A 279 -13.12 -7.13 -6.42
N ARG A 280 -11.96 -7.79 -6.45
CA ARG A 280 -11.55 -8.69 -7.53
C ARG A 280 -11.01 -9.98 -6.94
N HIS A 281 -11.36 -11.09 -7.58
CA HIS A 281 -11.01 -12.41 -7.12
C HIS A 281 -10.73 -13.32 -8.32
N SER A 282 -9.66 -14.09 -8.15
CA SER A 282 -9.25 -15.19 -8.99
C SER A 282 -8.84 -16.36 -8.07
N ARG A 283 -8.55 -17.52 -8.66
CA ARG A 283 -8.17 -18.71 -7.89
C ARG A 283 -7.00 -18.49 -6.92
N HIS A 284 -6.04 -17.65 -7.27
CA HIS A 284 -4.77 -17.49 -6.54
C HIS A 284 -4.50 -16.06 -6.04
N LEU A 285 -5.42 -15.13 -6.31
CA LEU A 285 -5.39 -13.74 -5.84
C LEU A 285 -6.80 -13.25 -5.55
N ALA A 286 -7.04 -12.75 -4.35
CA ALA A 286 -8.18 -11.94 -3.98
C ALA A 286 -7.69 -10.56 -3.51
N GLN A 287 -8.38 -9.50 -3.93
CA GLN A 287 -8.03 -8.14 -3.59
C GLN A 287 -9.30 -7.32 -3.36
N MET A 288 -9.27 -6.51 -2.31
CA MET A 288 -10.35 -5.61 -1.94
C MET A 288 -9.79 -4.23 -1.64
N SER A 289 -10.32 -3.20 -2.30
CA SER A 289 -10.05 -1.79 -2.02
C SER A 289 -11.31 -1.20 -1.41
N ILE A 290 -11.37 -1.18 -0.08
CA ILE A 290 -12.52 -0.73 0.72
C ILE A 290 -12.57 0.79 0.67
N HIS A 291 -13.67 1.36 0.21
CA HIS A 291 -13.87 2.81 0.30
C HIS A 291 -14.16 3.19 1.76
N MET A 292 -13.39 4.14 2.30
CA MET A 292 -13.57 4.61 3.67
C MET A 292 -14.50 5.82 3.72
N ASN A 293 -14.10 6.92 3.08
CA ASN A 293 -14.91 8.12 2.91
C ASN A 293 -14.25 9.03 1.84
N ASP A 294 -14.90 10.16 1.53
CA ASP A 294 -14.39 11.12 0.56
C ASP A 294 -13.08 11.82 0.97
N PHE A 295 -12.72 11.76 2.26
CA PHE A 295 -11.48 12.31 2.76
C PHE A 295 -10.35 11.28 2.58
N PHE A 296 -10.38 10.14 3.27
CA PHE A 296 -9.33 9.12 3.30
C PHE A 296 -9.35 8.09 2.15
N GLY A 297 -10.21 8.22 1.14
CA GLY A 297 -10.20 7.38 -0.04
C GLY A 297 -10.46 5.89 0.25
N HIS A 298 -9.41 5.07 0.18
CA HIS A 298 -9.50 3.60 0.26
C HIS A 298 -8.47 2.95 1.20
N GLN A 299 -8.80 1.75 1.70
CA GLN A 299 -7.90 0.80 2.37
C GLN A 299 -7.83 -0.51 1.57
N GLN A 300 -6.68 -1.18 1.52
CA GLN A 300 -6.52 -2.36 0.65
C GLN A 300 -6.21 -3.65 1.40
N TRP A 301 -6.88 -4.73 1.03
CA TRP A 301 -6.56 -6.09 1.45
C TRP A 301 -6.14 -6.89 0.22
N PHE A 302 -4.96 -7.51 0.27
CA PHE A 302 -4.48 -8.44 -0.73
C PHE A 302 -4.25 -9.81 -0.10
N LEU A 303 -4.91 -10.82 -0.65
CA LEU A 303 -4.77 -12.22 -0.27
C LEU A 303 -4.29 -13.00 -1.50
N PHE A 304 -3.10 -13.59 -1.44
CA PHE A 304 -2.55 -14.33 -2.58
C PHE A 304 -1.74 -15.52 -2.11
N ASP A 305 -1.69 -16.59 -2.90
CA ASP A 305 -0.93 -17.77 -2.53
C ASP A 305 0.43 -17.88 -3.23
N ASP A 306 1.19 -18.92 -2.87
CA ASP A 306 2.50 -19.25 -3.42
C ASP A 306 2.51 -19.37 -4.95
N VAL A 307 1.39 -19.77 -5.56
CA VAL A 307 1.28 -19.93 -7.02
C VAL A 307 1.22 -18.57 -7.71
N TRP A 308 0.40 -17.64 -7.21
CA TRP A 308 0.38 -16.28 -7.72
C TRP A 308 1.69 -15.56 -7.43
N ALA A 309 2.22 -15.72 -6.23
CA ALA A 309 3.48 -15.10 -5.83
C ALA A 309 4.66 -15.57 -6.68
N ALA A 310 4.75 -16.87 -6.99
CA ALA A 310 5.78 -17.40 -7.89
C ALA A 310 5.62 -16.84 -9.32
N GLY A 311 4.38 -16.80 -9.83
CA GLY A 311 4.08 -16.27 -11.16
C GLY A 311 4.31 -14.75 -11.31
N ASN A 312 4.32 -14.01 -10.20
CA ASN A 312 4.44 -12.54 -10.15
C ASN A 312 5.48 -12.11 -9.10
N ALA A 313 6.64 -12.78 -9.05
CA ALA A 313 7.60 -12.67 -7.94
C ALA A 313 8.02 -11.23 -7.59
N ASP A 314 8.30 -10.40 -8.60
CA ASP A 314 8.68 -9.00 -8.37
C ASP A 314 7.52 -8.19 -7.75
N LEU A 315 6.30 -8.39 -8.25
CA LEU A 315 5.11 -7.69 -7.74
C LEU A 315 4.76 -8.16 -6.32
N ALA A 316 4.75 -9.47 -6.08
CA ALA A 316 4.48 -10.04 -4.76
C ALA A 316 5.55 -9.62 -3.74
N GLY A 317 6.82 -9.68 -4.13
CA GLY A 317 7.94 -9.27 -3.29
C GLY A 317 7.90 -7.77 -2.98
N SER A 318 7.64 -6.93 -3.98
CA SER A 318 7.50 -5.49 -3.81
C SER A 318 6.28 -5.13 -2.94
N LEU A 319 5.15 -5.83 -3.07
CA LEU A 319 3.95 -5.62 -2.23
C LEU A 319 4.23 -5.97 -0.77
N LEU A 320 4.90 -7.09 -0.49
CA LEU A 320 5.31 -7.44 0.88
C LEU A 320 6.26 -6.41 1.48
N ARG A 321 7.22 -5.89 0.70
CA ARG A 321 8.10 -4.79 1.13
C ARG A 321 7.33 -3.50 1.41
N TYR A 322 6.37 -3.15 0.55
CA TYR A 322 5.55 -1.94 0.68
C TYR A 322 4.73 -1.94 1.97
N ALA A 323 4.23 -3.11 2.36
CA ALA A 323 3.58 -3.28 3.66
C ALA A 323 4.58 -3.19 4.82
N HIS A 324 5.74 -3.84 4.71
CA HIS A 324 6.74 -3.90 5.78
C HIS A 324 7.48 -2.58 6.03
N GLY A 325 7.63 -1.69 5.04
CA GLY A 325 8.42 -0.47 5.19
C GLY A 325 7.94 0.69 4.34
N TRP A 326 8.31 1.91 4.74
CA TRP A 326 8.11 3.11 3.93
C TRP A 326 9.11 3.18 2.76
N ASP A 327 10.39 2.83 3.00
CA ASP A 327 11.45 2.87 1.98
C ASP A 327 11.59 1.52 1.25
N PRO A 328 11.21 1.42 -0.04
CA PRO A 328 11.32 0.17 -0.80
C PRO A 328 12.77 -0.27 -1.06
N LEU A 329 13.73 0.66 -1.04
CA LEU A 329 15.14 0.39 -1.30
C LEU A 329 15.92 0.08 -0.02
N GLY A 330 15.35 0.43 1.14
CA GLY A 330 15.96 0.33 2.47
C GLY A 330 16.92 1.49 2.75
N ALA A 331 17.33 1.61 4.02
CA ALA A 331 18.38 2.55 4.41
C ALA A 331 19.66 2.25 3.62
N GLY A 332 20.17 3.26 2.91
CA GLY A 332 21.41 3.19 2.13
C GLY A 332 22.66 3.20 3.00
#